data_AF-A0A7Y5PL50-F1
#
_entry.id   AF-A0A7Y5PL50-F1
#
_cell.length_a   1.000
_cell.length_b   1.000
_cell.length_c   1.000
_cell.angle_alpha   90.00
_cell.angle_beta   90.00
_cell.angle_gamma   90.00
#
_symmetry.space_group_name_H-M   'P 1'
#
loop_
_entity.id
_entity.type
_entity.pdbx_description
1 polymer ?
#
loop_
_entity_poly.entity_id
_entity_poly.type
_entity_poly.pdbx_seq_one_letter_code
_entity_poly.pdbx_strand_id
1 'polypeptide(L)' 'LPVHRLPSGAGHDAMQLHACMPQAMLFVRGQNGGISHNPLEEVTDEDAELAVRAFQALLDDLADPAAPGWPAT' A
#
# COMPACT_ATOMS: atom_id res chain seq x y z
N LEU A 1 -4.37 -16.77 8.44
CA LEU A 1 -2.91 -16.71 8.63
C LEU A 1 -2.59 -15.70 9.74
N PRO A 2 -1.48 -15.85 10.48
CA PRO A 2 -1.07 -14.85 11.48
C PRO A 2 -0.75 -13.51 10.83
N VAL A 3 -0.99 -12.41 11.55
CA VAL A 3 -0.68 -11.05 11.08
C VAL A 3 0.84 -10.86 11.02
N HIS A 4 1.34 -10.47 9.85
CA HIS A 4 2.72 -10.04 9.67
C HIS A 4 2.77 -8.51 9.63
N ARG A 5 3.55 -7.89 10.52
CA ARG A 5 3.73 -6.43 10.54
C ARG A 5 4.89 -6.05 9.63
N LEU A 6 4.61 -5.24 8.62
CA LEU A 6 5.58 -4.78 7.64
C LEU A 6 5.65 -3.24 7.66
N PRO A 7 6.42 -2.64 8.60
CA PRO A 7 6.62 -1.19 8.59
C PRO A 7 7.45 -0.78 7.36
N SER A 8 7.17 0.40 6.79
CA SER A 8 8.06 0.95 5.76
C SER A 8 9.41 1.29 6.37
N GLY A 9 10.49 0.87 5.71
CA GLY A 9 11.85 1.30 6.05
C GLY A 9 12.26 2.64 5.40
N ALA A 10 11.46 3.15 4.46
CA ALA A 10 11.75 4.36 3.70
C ALA A 10 10.80 5.51 4.05
N GLY A 11 11.25 6.74 3.75
CA GLY A 11 10.43 7.94 3.84
C GLY A 11 9.37 7.99 2.74
N HIS A 12 8.12 8.32 3.09
CA HIS A 12 7.03 8.56 2.14
C HIS A 12 6.23 9.79 2.56
N ASP A 13 5.55 10.44 1.62
CA ASP A 13 4.69 11.60 1.91
C ASP A 13 3.61 11.28 2.96
N ALA A 14 3.15 10.02 2.99
CA ALA A 14 2.23 9.50 4.00
C ALA A 14 2.70 9.73 5.45
N MET A 15 4.02 9.79 5.68
CA MET A 15 4.58 10.12 7.00
C MET A 15 4.30 11.56 7.42
N GLN A 16 4.14 12.50 6.48
CA GLN A 16 3.74 13.86 6.81
C GLN A 16 2.22 13.99 6.87
N LEU A 17 1.52 13.35 5.93
CA LEU A 17 0.07 13.42 5.82
C LEU A 17 -0.67 12.78 7.00
N HIS A 18 -0.03 11.89 7.76
CA HIS A 18 -0.63 11.26 8.94
C HIS A 18 -1.20 12.28 9.95
N ALA A 19 -0.66 13.51 9.98
CA ALA A 19 -1.07 14.53 10.93
C ALA A 19 -2.43 15.17 10.61
N CYS A 20 -2.89 15.09 9.36
CA CYS A 20 -4.11 15.76 8.91
C CYS A 20 -5.16 14.82 8.31
N MET A 21 -4.81 13.56 8.01
CA MET A 21 -5.76 12.58 7.48
C MET A 21 -5.37 11.14 7.82
N PRO A 22 -6.36 10.23 7.89
CA PRO A 22 -6.11 8.80 7.84
C PRO A 22 -5.31 8.40 6.59
N GLN A 23 -4.41 7.43 6.74
CA GLN A 23 -3.60 6.94 5.63
C GLN A 23 -3.31 5.45 5.77
N ALA A 24 -3.11 4.80 4.63
CA ALA A 24 -2.61 3.44 4.52
C ALA A 24 -1.65 3.35 3.33
N MET A 25 -0.74 2.38 3.36
CA MET A 25 0.16 2.07 2.26
C MET A 25 -0.07 0.65 1.78
N LEU A 26 -0.11 0.47 0.46
CA LEU A 26 -0.12 -0.83 -0.21
C LEU A 26 1.28 -1.11 -0.76
N PHE A 27 1.90 -2.19 -0.32
CA PHE A 27 3.23 -2.59 -0.79
C PHE A 27 3.12 -3.61 -1.91
N VAL A 28 3.92 -3.41 -2.95
CA VAL A 28 4.07 -4.34 -4.07
C VAL A 28 5.43 -5.01 -3.94
N ARG A 29 5.51 -6.29 -4.32
CA ARG A 29 6.77 -7.04 -4.28
C ARG A 29 7.72 -6.51 -5.35
N GLY A 30 8.87 -6.00 -4.92
CA GLY A 30 9.99 -5.73 -5.81
C GLY A 30 10.80 -7.00 -6.10
N GLN A 31 11.29 -7.14 -7.32
CA GLN A 31 12.20 -8.21 -7.72
C GLN A 31 13.63 -7.92 -7.23
N ASN A 32 14.57 -8.81 -7.53
CA ASN A 32 16.00 -8.61 -7.24
C ASN A 32 16.28 -8.29 -5.76
N GLY A 33 15.53 -8.93 -4.85
CA GLY A 33 15.64 -8.72 -3.40
C GLY A 33 14.96 -7.44 -2.88
N GLY A 34 14.08 -6.83 -3.67
CA GLY A 34 13.44 -5.56 -3.32
C GLY A 34 14.37 -4.35 -3.48
N ILE A 35 15.34 -4.44 -4.39
CA ILE A 35 16.23 -3.32 -4.69
C ILE A 35 15.43 -2.15 -5.29
N SER A 36 15.76 -0.93 -4.88
CA SER A 36 15.14 0.30 -5.38
C SER A 36 16.20 1.39 -5.56
N HIS A 37 15.87 2.46 -6.29
CA HIS A 37 16.79 3.50 -6.76
C HIS A 37 17.98 2.92 -7.54
N ASN A 38 17.73 1.85 -8.30
CA ASN A 38 18.73 1.12 -9.05
C ASN A 38 18.17 0.72 -10.42
N PRO A 39 18.96 0.68 -11.50
CA PRO A 39 18.48 0.20 -12.81
C PRO A 39 17.91 -1.24 -12.81
N LEU A 40 18.22 -2.05 -11.80
CA LEU A 40 17.65 -3.39 -11.60
C LEU A 40 16.34 -3.39 -10.79
N GLU A 41 15.81 -2.22 -10.43
CA GLU A 41 14.50 -2.10 -9.80
C GLU A 41 13.40 -2.53 -10.78
N GLU A 42 12.63 -3.52 -10.38
CA GLU A 42 11.66 -4.18 -11.25
C GLU A 42 10.50 -4.76 -10.44
N VAL A 43 9.31 -4.80 -11.05
CA VAL A 43 8.10 -5.48 -10.61
C VAL A 43 7.60 -6.32 -11.79
N THR A 44 7.02 -7.49 -11.54
CA THR A 44 6.47 -8.32 -12.63
C THR A 44 5.08 -7.83 -13.03
N ASP A 45 4.64 -8.15 -14.24
CA ASP A 45 3.31 -7.79 -14.72
C ASP A 45 2.21 -8.37 -13.81
N GLU A 46 2.40 -9.58 -13.28
CA GLU A 46 1.44 -10.22 -12.37
C GLU A 46 1.35 -9.50 -11.02
N ASP A 47 2.49 -9.12 -10.42
CA ASP A 47 2.52 -8.37 -9.16
C ASP A 47 1.90 -6.97 -9.37
N ALA A 48 2.14 -6.34 -10.52
CA ALA A 48 1.53 -5.06 -10.88
C ALA A 48 0.01 -5.17 -11.06
N GLU A 49 -0.47 -6.18 -11.78
CA GLU A 49 -1.92 -6.41 -11.96
C GLU A 49 -2.61 -6.69 -10.62
N LEU A 50 -2.00 -7.51 -9.77
CA LEU A 50 -2.52 -7.79 -8.43
C LEU A 50 -2.60 -6.52 -7.58
N ALA A 51 -1.58 -5.66 -7.64
CA ALA A 51 -1.56 -4.38 -6.93
C ALA A 51 -2.70 -3.47 -7.39
N VAL A 52 -2.93 -3.35 -8.71
CA VAL A 52 -4.04 -2.56 -9.27
C VAL A 52 -5.38 -3.08 -8.78
N ARG A 53 -5.61 -4.40 -8.83
CA ARG A 53 -6.86 -5.02 -8.37
C ARG A 53 -7.08 -4.79 -6.87
N ALA A 54 -6.05 -4.93 -6.05
CA ALA A 54 -6.14 -4.69 -4.62
C ALA A 54 -6.40 -3.21 -4.30
N PHE A 55 -5.76 -2.29 -5.02
CA PHE A 55 -5.99 -0.86 -4.86
C PHE A 55 -7.41 -0.46 -5.28
N GLN A 56 -7.94 -1.02 -6.38
CA GLN A 56 -9.32 -0.81 -6.80
C GLN A 56 -10.30 -1.27 -5.72
N ALA A 57 -10.11 -2.46 -5.16
CA ALA A 57 -10.97 -2.96 -4.07
C ALA A 57 -10.94 -2.04 -2.84
N LEU A 58 -9.76 -1.53 -2.47
CA LEU A 58 -9.64 -0.55 -1.39
C LEU A 58 -10.42 0.74 -1.70
N LEU A 59 -10.34 1.24 -2.93
CA LEU A 59 -11.07 2.45 -3.33
C LEU A 59 -12.59 2.23 -3.34
N ASP A 60 -13.04 1.07 -3.81
CA ASP A 60 -14.46 0.71 -3.81
C ASP A 60 -15.00 0.62 -2.38
N ASP A 61 -14.26 -0.02 -1.47
CA ASP A 61 -14.62 -0.11 -0.04
C ASP A 61 -14.65 1.28 0.62
N LEU A 62 -13.70 2.16 0.31
CA LEU A 62 -13.67 3.53 0.85
C LEU A 62 -14.76 4.43 0.27
N ALA A 63 -15.19 4.15 -0.96
CA ALA A 63 -16.25 4.90 -1.63
C ALA A 63 -17.65 4.44 -1.20
N ASP A 64 -17.79 3.24 -0.64
CA ASP A 64 -19.07 2.73 -0.14
C ASP A 64 -19.54 3.57 1.06
N PRO A 65 -20.63 4.36 0.94
CA PRO A 65 -21.15 5.16 2.04
C PRO A 65 -21.73 4.32 3.19
N ALA A 66 -21.97 3.03 2.97
CA ALA A 66 -22.39 2.07 3.99
C ALA A 66 -21.20 1.37 4.68
N ALA A 67 -19.96 1.56 4.20
CA ALA A 67 -18.79 1.01 4.85
C ALA A 67 -18.66 1.56 6.28
N PRO A 68 -18.20 0.74 7.24
CA PRO A 68 -17.86 1.26 8.56
C PRO A 68 -16.82 2.36 8.38
N GLY A 69 -17.15 3.58 8.84
CA GLY A 69 -16.26 4.73 8.75
C GLY A 69 -14.89 4.39 9.32
N TRP A 70 -13.84 5.07 8.83
CA TRP A 70 -12.47 4.85 9.28
C TRP A 70 -12.44 4.75 10.81
N PRO A 71 -11.85 3.68 11.40
CA PRO A 71 -11.85 3.53 12.84
C PRO A 71 -11.21 4.76 13.46
N ALA A 72 -12.01 5.52 14.23
CA ALA A 72 -11.46 6.51 15.14
C ALA A 72 -10.53 5.73 16.07
N THR A 73 -9.25 6.12 16.05
CA THR A 73 -8.11 5.49 16.75
C THR A 73 -8.46 4.85 18.08
#